data_AF-A0A060XRY4-F1
#
_entry.id   AF-A0A060XRY4-F1
#
_cell.length_a   1.000
_cell.length_b   1.000
_cell.length_c   1.000
_cell.angle_alpha   90.00
_cell.angle_beta   90.00
_cell.angle_gamma   90.00
#
_symmetry.space_group_name_H-M   'P 1'
#
loop_
_entity.id
_entity.type
_entity.pdbx_description
1 polymer ?
#
loop_
_entity_poly.entity_id
_entity_poly.type
_entity_poly.pdbx_seq_one_letter_code
_entity_poly.pdbx_strand_id
1 'polypeptide(L)'
;MSSLSFGTCAVISPFSSYLSSFIIFHHSLPFINHYHYLPLRFLSPFYWVIFCKMAALVRHRVSLFGNDAPAIVNCLHILARSLDARTVMKSGPEIVKAGLRSFFEGAADDIEKMVENLKLGKVSKGNQQVKGVSQNINYTTIALLPVLTSLFDHISQHQFGDDVLCESLDDLQMSCYRIMCAIYSLGTVKNPHVERQMPALGECLAHLAAAMPVAYLEPHLNEYNSFSVYTTKTPRERAILGLPNEVQELCQDIPELDVLLKEIGDLAESGARYTEMPHVIEITLPMLCNYLPRWWERGVEIFPELEGQICTDVTSEQLNQLLGSIMKIVVNNLGIDEASWMKRLAVFSQPIVSRAKPEMLKSHFIPTMEKLKKRTGKVVAEEDHLRMEGKAEGDEEEGTIREEFAVLCRDLYALYPLLIRYVDNNRARWLTCPDPDAEELFRMVGEVFIFWSKSHNFKREEQNFVVMNEINNMSFLTADSKSKMSTVSQYHLGLKSH
;
A
#
# COMPACT_ATOMS: atom_id res chain seq x y z
N MET A 1 -24.22 -41.56 -15.53
CA MET A 1 -24.76 -40.90 -16.75
C MET A 1 -25.94 -40.06 -16.29
N SER A 2 -25.95 -38.74 -16.25
CA SER A 2 -25.23 -37.72 -17.02
C SER A 2 -25.12 -36.44 -16.18
N SER A 3 -23.89 -35.96 -16.03
CA SER A 3 -23.44 -34.56 -15.86
C SER A 3 -24.52 -33.48 -15.63
N LEU A 4 -24.71 -33.10 -14.36
CA LEU A 4 -25.14 -31.76 -13.97
C LEU A 4 -23.89 -31.00 -13.55
N SER A 5 -23.28 -30.30 -14.52
CA SER A 5 -22.13 -29.43 -14.29
C SER A 5 -22.54 -28.27 -13.39
N PHE A 6 -21.92 -28.23 -12.22
CA PHE A 6 -22.06 -27.21 -11.20
C PHE A 6 -21.89 -25.79 -11.76
N GLY A 7 -22.84 -24.93 -11.40
CA GLY A 7 -22.92 -23.54 -11.80
C GLY A 7 -21.86 -22.68 -11.14
N THR A 8 -20.77 -22.43 -11.85
CA THR A 8 -19.80 -21.36 -11.58
C THR A 8 -20.25 -19.98 -12.13
N CYS A 9 -21.53 -19.81 -12.46
CA CYS A 9 -22.02 -18.63 -13.20
C CYS A 9 -22.94 -17.69 -12.41
N ALA A 10 -23.16 -17.86 -11.11
CA ALA A 10 -24.16 -17.05 -10.38
C ALA A 10 -23.61 -15.89 -9.54
N VAL A 11 -22.29 -15.76 -9.36
CA VAL A 11 -21.68 -14.66 -8.57
C VAL A 11 -20.99 -13.60 -9.45
N ILE A 12 -20.99 -13.78 -10.78
CA ILE A 12 -20.40 -12.83 -11.74
C ILE A 12 -21.43 -12.53 -12.83
N SER A 13 -22.44 -11.74 -12.52
CA SER A 13 -23.22 -11.02 -13.54
C SER A 13 -24.01 -9.89 -12.89
N PRO A 14 -23.36 -8.71 -12.78
CA PRO A 14 -23.67 -7.66 -13.76
C PRO A 14 -22.48 -7.28 -14.65
N PHE A 15 -21.30 -7.88 -14.47
CA PHE A 15 -20.07 -7.44 -15.14
C PHE A 15 -19.80 -8.04 -16.54
N SER A 16 -20.70 -8.87 -17.09
CA SER A 16 -20.46 -9.55 -18.38
C SER A 16 -21.18 -8.95 -19.60
N SER A 17 -22.14 -8.05 -19.42
CA SER A 17 -22.93 -7.51 -20.56
C SER A 17 -22.34 -6.27 -21.24
N TYR A 18 -21.27 -5.67 -20.69
CA TYR A 18 -20.50 -4.61 -21.36
C TYR A 18 -19.22 -5.10 -22.04
N LEU A 19 -18.82 -6.36 -21.81
CA LEU A 19 -17.53 -6.88 -22.28
C LEU A 19 -17.54 -7.46 -23.71
N SER A 20 -18.70 -7.71 -24.30
CA SER A 20 -18.76 -8.29 -25.66
C SER A 20 -18.61 -7.27 -26.79
N SER A 21 -18.68 -5.97 -26.48
CA SER A 21 -18.55 -4.89 -27.48
C SER A 21 -17.24 -4.11 -27.40
N PHE A 22 -16.39 -4.36 -26.38
CA PHE A 22 -15.12 -3.65 -26.22
C PHE A 22 -13.87 -4.50 -26.54
N ILE A 23 -14.02 -5.83 -26.57
CA ILE A 23 -12.93 -6.77 -26.91
C ILE A 23 -12.58 -6.77 -28.41
N ILE A 24 -13.42 -6.18 -29.27
CA ILE A 24 -13.14 -6.09 -30.72
C ILE A 24 -12.36 -4.81 -31.10
N PHE A 25 -12.22 -3.82 -30.21
CA PHE A 25 -11.56 -2.54 -30.58
C PHE A 25 -10.10 -2.39 -30.12
N HIS A 26 -9.62 -3.23 -29.21
CA HIS A 26 -8.22 -3.16 -28.73
C HIS A 26 -7.26 -4.15 -29.41
N HIS A 27 -7.75 -4.95 -30.36
CA HIS A 27 -6.92 -5.82 -31.21
C HIS A 27 -6.40 -5.16 -32.49
N SER A 28 -6.61 -3.84 -32.64
CA SER A 28 -6.31 -3.08 -33.87
C SER A 28 -5.18 -2.05 -33.69
N LEU A 29 -4.11 -2.42 -32.98
CA LEU A 29 -2.82 -1.70 -33.05
C LEU A 29 -1.62 -2.67 -33.14
N PRO A 30 -1.51 -3.53 -34.17
CA PRO A 30 -0.27 -4.21 -34.48
C PRO A 30 0.62 -3.30 -35.33
N PHE A 31 1.13 -2.19 -34.79
CA PHE A 31 2.06 -1.32 -35.55
C PHE A 31 3.11 -0.59 -34.70
N ILE A 32 3.60 -1.19 -33.60
CA ILE A 32 4.87 -0.78 -32.97
C ILE A 32 5.56 -2.03 -32.39
N ASN A 33 5.85 -3.05 -33.21
CA ASN A 33 6.61 -4.23 -32.74
C ASN A 33 7.71 -4.71 -33.69
N HIS A 34 7.97 -3.94 -34.74
CA HIS A 34 9.13 -4.16 -35.60
C HIS A 34 9.74 -2.80 -35.85
N TYR A 35 10.75 -2.43 -35.06
CA TYR A 35 11.96 -1.70 -35.47
C TYR A 35 12.72 -1.28 -34.19
N HIS A 36 13.91 -1.85 -34.01
CA HIS A 36 14.95 -1.51 -33.03
C HIS A 36 14.71 -1.84 -31.54
N TYR A 37 15.04 -3.08 -31.17
CA TYR A 37 15.63 -3.40 -29.87
C TYR A 37 16.99 -2.68 -29.73
N LEU A 38 16.99 -1.42 -29.27
CA LEU A 38 18.05 -1.02 -28.35
C LEU A 38 17.61 -1.52 -26.97
N PRO A 39 18.40 -2.34 -26.26
CA PRO A 39 18.00 -2.83 -24.96
C PRO A 39 17.72 -1.64 -24.03
N LEU A 40 16.55 -1.62 -23.39
CA LEU A 40 16.21 -0.69 -22.29
C LEU A 40 17.37 -0.52 -21.28
N ARG A 41 18.23 -1.53 -21.14
CA ARG A 41 19.49 -1.52 -20.39
C ARG A 41 20.45 -0.37 -20.75
N PHE A 42 20.59 -0.01 -22.03
CA PHE A 42 21.48 1.06 -22.47
C PHE A 42 20.87 2.45 -22.29
N LEU A 43 19.54 2.55 -22.27
CA LEU A 43 18.81 3.81 -22.08
C LEU A 43 18.50 4.11 -20.60
N SER A 44 18.51 3.10 -19.72
CA SER A 44 18.25 3.27 -18.29
C SER A 44 19.13 4.36 -17.62
N PRO A 45 20.45 4.43 -17.87
CA PRO A 45 21.27 5.52 -17.33
C PRO A 45 20.87 6.91 -17.87
N PHE A 46 20.39 7.00 -19.12
CA PHE A 46 19.92 8.25 -19.71
C PHE A 46 18.60 8.71 -19.08
N TYR A 47 17.64 7.79 -18.91
CA TYR A 47 16.40 8.07 -18.18
C TYR A 47 16.68 8.55 -16.76
N TRP A 48 17.68 7.97 -16.08
CA TRP A 48 18.08 8.39 -14.73
C TRP A 48 18.67 9.80 -14.71
N VAL A 49 19.55 10.15 -15.64
CA VAL A 49 20.12 11.52 -15.73
C VAL A 49 19.02 12.55 -15.99
N ILE A 50 18.05 12.23 -16.85
CA ILE A 50 16.89 13.09 -17.11
C ILE A 50 16.06 13.24 -15.83
N PHE A 51 15.80 12.14 -15.13
CA PHE A 51 15.08 12.14 -13.85
C PHE A 51 15.78 13.04 -12.82
N CYS A 52 17.07 12.85 -12.54
CA CYS A 52 17.80 13.66 -11.56
C CYS A 52 17.82 15.15 -11.92
N LYS A 53 18.03 15.50 -13.20
CA LYS A 53 18.02 16.90 -13.65
C LYS A 53 16.65 17.53 -13.52
N MET A 54 15.61 16.79 -13.88
CA MET A 54 14.23 17.24 -13.76
C MET A 54 13.82 17.37 -12.29
N ALA A 55 14.17 16.42 -11.44
CA ALA A 55 13.92 16.47 -10.00
C ALA A 55 14.63 17.67 -9.34
N ALA A 56 15.89 17.93 -9.71
CA ALA A 56 16.64 19.11 -9.23
C ALA A 56 15.98 20.43 -9.69
N LEU A 57 15.51 20.48 -10.95
CA LEU A 57 14.78 21.64 -11.47
C LEU A 57 13.49 21.89 -10.67
N VAL A 58 12.71 20.83 -10.40
CA VAL A 58 11.48 20.94 -9.59
C VAL A 58 11.81 21.37 -8.17
N ARG A 59 12.85 20.80 -7.53
CA ARG A 59 13.30 21.21 -6.19
C ARG A 59 13.54 22.71 -6.07
N HIS A 60 14.22 23.30 -7.05
CA HIS A 60 14.57 24.72 -6.99
C HIS A 60 13.48 25.66 -7.53
N ARG A 61 12.60 25.18 -8.42
CA ARG A 61 11.71 26.03 -9.22
C ARG A 61 10.25 25.59 -9.21
N VAL A 62 9.80 24.73 -8.28
CA VAL A 62 8.40 24.25 -8.22
C VAL A 62 7.37 25.39 -8.29
N SER A 63 7.66 26.52 -7.64
CA SER A 63 6.77 27.69 -7.62
C SER A 63 6.65 28.42 -8.95
N LEU A 64 7.59 28.22 -9.89
CA LEU A 64 7.54 28.83 -11.22
C LEU A 64 6.63 28.07 -12.18
N PHE A 65 6.35 26.79 -11.92
CA PHE A 65 5.54 25.97 -12.80
C PHE A 65 4.04 26.22 -12.65
N GLY A 66 3.59 26.80 -11.54
CA GLY A 66 2.18 27.16 -11.35
C GLY A 66 1.24 25.98 -11.62
N ASN A 67 0.36 26.13 -12.61
CA ASN A 67 -0.62 25.12 -13.01
C ASN A 67 0.00 23.92 -13.75
N ASP A 68 1.22 24.01 -14.25
CA ASP A 68 1.92 22.92 -14.97
C ASP A 68 2.69 21.98 -14.01
N ALA A 69 2.72 22.29 -12.72
CA ALA A 69 3.40 21.48 -11.72
C ALA A 69 2.92 20.00 -11.69
N PRO A 70 1.61 19.68 -11.75
CA PRO A 70 1.14 18.29 -11.79
C PRO A 70 1.61 17.54 -13.04
N ALA A 71 1.70 18.19 -14.20
CA ALA A 71 2.16 17.55 -15.44
C ALA A 71 3.64 17.15 -15.33
N ILE A 72 4.47 17.99 -14.73
CA ILE A 72 5.89 17.73 -14.52
C ILE A 72 6.10 16.61 -13.48
N VAL A 73 5.29 16.59 -12.42
CA VAL A 73 5.30 15.51 -11.43
C VAL A 73 4.88 14.19 -12.09
N ASN A 74 3.87 14.18 -12.96
CA ASN A 74 3.50 13.01 -13.76
C ASN A 74 4.61 12.52 -14.68
N CYS A 75 5.37 13.43 -15.31
CA CYS A 75 6.55 13.05 -16.08
C CYS A 75 7.62 12.39 -15.19
N LEU A 76 7.87 12.93 -13.99
CA LEU A 76 8.77 12.31 -13.02
C LEU A 76 8.29 10.93 -12.57
N HIS A 77 6.97 10.74 -12.39
CA HIS A 77 6.39 9.42 -12.11
C HIS A 77 6.63 8.42 -13.23
N ILE A 78 6.36 8.79 -14.49
CA ILE A 78 6.58 7.91 -15.64
C ILE A 78 8.06 7.56 -15.76
N LEU A 79 8.94 8.55 -15.57
CA LEU A 79 10.38 8.31 -15.54
C LEU A 79 10.74 7.36 -14.42
N ALA A 80 10.31 7.59 -13.17
CA ALA A 80 10.58 6.72 -12.02
C ALA A 80 10.22 5.24 -12.29
N ARG A 81 9.06 4.99 -12.90
CA ARG A 81 8.59 3.64 -13.26
C ARG A 81 9.30 3.01 -14.47
N SER A 82 10.01 3.81 -15.25
CA SER A 82 10.75 3.35 -16.43
C SER A 82 12.22 3.03 -16.12
N LEU A 83 12.66 3.23 -14.87
CA LEU A 83 14.06 3.07 -14.47
C LEU A 83 14.37 1.62 -14.14
N ASP A 84 15.36 1.04 -14.80
CA ASP A 84 15.94 -0.22 -14.37
C ASP A 84 17.09 0.08 -13.40
N ALA A 85 16.71 0.20 -12.12
CA ALA A 85 17.61 0.58 -11.05
C ALA A 85 18.74 -0.45 -10.84
N ARG A 86 18.47 -1.74 -11.03
CA ARG A 86 19.49 -2.80 -11.00
C ARG A 86 20.57 -2.55 -12.06
N THR A 87 20.18 -2.27 -13.31
CA THR A 87 21.15 -2.02 -14.38
C THR A 87 21.97 -0.76 -14.11
N VAL A 88 21.35 0.31 -13.59
CA VAL A 88 22.05 1.55 -13.20
C VAL A 88 23.08 1.29 -12.09
N MET A 89 22.74 0.47 -11.09
CA MET A 89 23.67 0.20 -9.98
C MET A 89 24.78 -0.78 -10.34
N LYS A 90 24.50 -1.80 -11.15
CA LYS A 90 25.53 -2.77 -11.57
C LYS A 90 26.48 -2.24 -12.64
N SER A 91 25.92 -1.58 -13.65
CA SER A 91 26.65 -1.24 -14.88
C SER A 91 26.63 0.24 -15.25
N GLY A 92 25.90 1.06 -14.49
CA GLY A 92 25.81 2.49 -14.74
C GLY A 92 27.11 3.23 -14.41
N PRO A 93 27.38 4.35 -15.10
CA PRO A 93 28.55 5.16 -14.82
C PRO A 93 28.47 5.83 -13.43
N GLU A 94 29.62 6.03 -12.79
CA GLU A 94 29.70 6.56 -11.42
C GLU A 94 29.01 7.93 -11.25
N ILE A 95 29.02 8.77 -12.29
CA ILE A 95 28.30 10.06 -12.27
C ILE A 95 26.79 9.91 -12.11
N VAL A 96 26.22 8.82 -12.63
CA VAL A 96 24.78 8.49 -12.53
C VAL A 96 24.47 8.00 -11.12
N LYS A 97 25.34 7.15 -10.56
CA LYS A 97 25.27 6.69 -9.17
C LYS A 97 25.42 7.85 -8.17
N ALA A 98 26.33 8.79 -8.42
CA ALA A 98 26.48 9.99 -7.61
C ALA A 98 25.24 10.90 -7.68
N GLY A 99 24.62 11.03 -8.86
CA GLY A 99 23.36 11.74 -9.02
C GLY A 99 22.20 11.12 -8.24
N LEU A 100 22.14 9.79 -8.16
CA LEU A 100 21.20 9.04 -7.31
C LEU A 100 21.41 9.36 -5.82
N ARG A 101 22.65 9.24 -5.33
CA ARG A 101 22.98 9.57 -3.92
C ARG A 101 22.55 10.99 -3.57
N SER A 102 22.94 11.96 -4.40
CA SER A 102 22.61 13.37 -4.18
C SER A 102 21.11 13.66 -4.21
N PHE A 103 20.33 12.94 -5.02
CA PHE A 103 18.87 13.05 -5.01
C PHE A 103 18.28 12.58 -3.68
N PHE A 104 18.69 11.42 -3.19
CA PHE A 104 18.19 10.85 -1.93
C PHE A 104 18.66 11.62 -0.70
N GLU A 105 19.91 12.06 -0.68
CA GLU A 105 20.43 12.94 0.36
C GLU A 105 19.66 14.27 0.40
N GLY A 106 19.43 14.86 -0.78
CA GLY A 106 18.62 16.07 -0.92
C GLY A 106 17.17 15.86 -0.47
N ALA A 107 16.59 14.70 -0.74
CA ALA A 107 15.25 14.34 -0.31
C ALA A 107 15.16 14.17 1.22
N ALA A 108 16.15 13.50 1.82
CA ALA A 108 16.26 13.35 3.27
C ALA A 108 16.34 14.72 3.96
N ASP A 109 17.23 15.61 3.48
CA ASP A 109 17.37 16.96 4.01
C ASP A 109 16.08 17.79 3.92
N ASP A 110 15.34 17.67 2.81
CA ASP A 110 14.12 18.45 2.61
C ASP A 110 12.97 17.95 3.50
N ILE A 111 12.86 16.62 3.69
CA ILE A 111 11.89 16.02 4.61
C ILE A 111 12.26 16.35 6.06
N GLU A 112 13.51 16.24 6.48
CA GLU A 112 13.95 16.62 7.83
C GLU A 112 13.68 18.10 8.12
N LYS A 113 13.99 19.00 7.17
CA LYS A 113 13.64 20.43 7.29
C LYS A 113 12.13 20.64 7.41
N MET A 114 11.32 19.87 6.66
CA MET A 114 9.87 19.91 6.78
C MET A 114 9.44 19.50 8.20
N VAL A 115 10.01 18.43 8.74
CA VAL A 115 9.73 17.93 10.10
C VAL A 115 10.09 18.98 11.15
N GLU A 116 11.29 19.55 11.10
CA GLU A 116 11.71 20.60 12.03
C GLU A 116 10.79 21.82 11.98
N ASN A 117 10.41 22.25 10.78
CA ASN A 117 9.52 23.39 10.59
C ASN A 117 8.11 23.15 11.14
N LEU A 118 7.59 21.93 10.98
CA LEU A 118 6.28 21.51 11.46
C LEU A 118 6.26 21.28 12.98
N LYS A 119 7.32 20.69 13.55
CA LYS A 119 7.51 20.54 15.01
C LYS A 119 7.62 21.89 15.72
N LEU A 120 8.32 22.85 15.13
CA LEU A 120 8.49 24.19 15.70
C LEU A 120 7.28 25.12 15.47
N GLY A 121 6.20 24.64 14.83
CA GLY A 121 4.97 25.40 14.60
C GLY A 121 5.17 26.65 13.73
N LYS A 122 6.22 26.70 12.90
CA LYS A 122 6.61 27.88 12.12
C LYS A 122 5.63 28.23 10.98
N VAL A 123 4.61 27.39 10.77
CA VAL A 123 3.60 27.57 9.72
C VAL A 123 2.55 28.62 10.08
N SER A 124 2.30 28.89 11.37
CA SER A 124 1.16 29.73 11.81
C SER A 124 1.46 30.68 12.98
N LYS A 125 2.65 31.28 13.06
CA LYS A 125 2.83 32.45 13.94
C LYS A 125 2.38 33.74 13.24
N GLY A 126 1.08 34.02 13.31
CA GLY A 126 0.43 35.33 13.08
C GLY A 126 0.72 36.04 11.74
N ASN A 127 -0.24 36.07 10.81
CA ASN A 127 -0.33 36.90 9.58
C ASN A 127 0.90 37.08 8.67
N GLN A 128 2.04 36.44 8.95
CA GLN A 128 3.23 36.41 8.09
C GLN A 128 3.70 34.96 7.96
N GLN A 129 3.21 34.26 6.92
CA GLN A 129 3.84 33.02 6.48
C GLN A 129 5.27 33.33 6.03
N VAL A 130 6.26 32.66 6.63
CA VAL A 130 7.63 32.70 6.14
C VAL A 130 7.64 32.00 4.78
N LYS A 131 7.79 32.77 3.70
CA LYS A 131 7.66 32.29 2.31
C LYS A 131 8.47 31.01 2.02
N GLY A 132 9.64 30.86 2.61
CA GLY A 132 10.50 29.66 2.45
C GLY A 132 9.95 28.39 3.11
N VAL A 133 9.26 28.50 4.25
CA VAL A 133 8.72 27.34 4.99
C VAL A 133 7.51 26.75 4.26
N SER A 134 6.61 27.61 3.79
CA SER A 134 5.44 27.18 3.01
C SER A 134 5.84 26.55 1.67
N GLN A 135 6.88 27.09 1.01
CA GLN A 135 7.42 26.51 -0.22
C GLN A 135 8.06 25.13 -0.01
N ASN A 136 8.82 24.92 1.08
CA ASN A 136 9.39 23.61 1.39
C ASN A 136 8.31 22.55 1.69
N ILE A 137 7.27 22.90 2.45
CA ILE A 137 6.15 21.99 2.73
C ILE A 137 5.41 21.64 1.44
N ASN A 138 5.11 22.63 0.59
CA ASN A 138 4.41 22.41 -0.67
C ASN A 138 5.23 21.57 -1.65
N TYR A 139 6.53 21.84 -1.79
CA TYR A 139 7.42 21.01 -2.62
C TYR A 139 7.45 19.56 -2.13
N THR A 140 7.67 19.37 -0.83
CA THR A 140 7.81 18.03 -0.24
C THR A 140 6.52 17.23 -0.41
N THR A 141 5.38 17.88 -0.18
CA THR A 141 4.06 17.24 -0.23
C THR A 141 3.59 16.94 -1.65
N ILE A 142 3.69 17.92 -2.57
CA ILE A 142 3.08 17.84 -3.90
C ILE A 142 3.99 17.13 -4.91
N ALA A 143 5.31 17.24 -4.74
CA ALA A 143 6.27 16.73 -5.71
C ALA A 143 7.15 15.63 -5.14
N LEU A 144 7.81 15.86 -4.00
CA LEU A 144 8.82 14.91 -3.50
C LEU A 144 8.20 13.59 -3.04
N LEU A 145 7.18 13.64 -2.17
CA LEU A 145 6.52 12.44 -1.64
C LEU A 145 5.95 11.55 -2.75
N PRO A 146 5.14 12.03 -3.70
CA PRO A 146 4.63 11.19 -4.78
C PRO A 146 5.74 10.55 -5.62
N VAL A 147 6.78 11.30 -5.95
CA VAL A 147 7.92 10.80 -6.74
C VAL A 147 8.69 9.72 -5.96
N LEU A 148 8.92 9.93 -4.67
CA LEU A 148 9.55 8.92 -3.78
C LEU A 148 8.68 7.68 -3.65
N THR A 149 7.37 7.83 -3.40
CA THR A 149 6.42 6.70 -3.31
C THR A 149 6.46 5.86 -4.58
N SER A 150 6.38 6.50 -5.75
CA SER A 150 6.44 5.78 -7.04
C SER A 150 7.77 5.09 -7.28
N LEU A 151 8.87 5.66 -6.79
CA LEU A 151 10.20 5.09 -6.95
C LEU A 151 10.41 3.90 -6.01
N PHE A 152 9.97 4.00 -4.75
CA PHE A 152 10.00 2.87 -3.80
C PHE A 152 9.04 1.75 -4.19
N ASP A 153 7.84 2.08 -4.68
CA ASP A 153 6.90 1.10 -5.24
C ASP A 153 7.58 0.33 -6.39
N HIS A 154 8.21 1.04 -7.32
CA HIS A 154 8.92 0.41 -8.43
C HIS A 154 10.09 -0.46 -7.98
N ILE A 155 10.89 0.00 -7.02
CA ILE A 155 12.01 -0.78 -6.45
C ILE A 155 11.49 -2.05 -5.76
N SER A 156 10.41 -1.96 -4.99
CA SER A 156 9.82 -3.08 -4.28
C SER A 156 9.22 -4.12 -5.23
N GLN A 157 8.42 -3.70 -6.22
CA GLN A 157 7.76 -4.58 -7.20
C GLN A 157 8.75 -5.40 -8.02
N HIS A 158 9.92 -4.81 -8.34
CA HIS A 158 10.95 -5.47 -9.13
C HIS A 158 12.03 -6.14 -8.29
N GLN A 159 11.88 -6.15 -6.96
CA GLN A 159 12.87 -6.67 -6.00
C GLN A 159 14.27 -6.07 -6.21
N PHE A 160 14.35 -4.85 -6.74
CA PHE A 160 15.62 -4.16 -6.94
C PHE A 160 16.25 -3.71 -5.62
N GLY A 161 15.53 -3.77 -4.49
CA GLY A 161 16.02 -3.35 -3.18
C GLY A 161 17.37 -3.98 -2.81
N ASP A 162 17.58 -5.27 -3.09
CA ASP A 162 18.83 -5.94 -2.74
C ASP A 162 20.01 -5.48 -3.62
N ASP A 163 19.76 -5.20 -4.91
CA ASP A 163 20.79 -4.70 -5.83
C ASP A 163 21.00 -3.17 -5.75
N VAL A 164 19.98 -2.40 -5.36
CA VAL A 164 19.95 -0.93 -5.38
C VAL A 164 20.15 -0.32 -4.01
N LEU A 165 19.97 -1.06 -2.92
CA LEU A 165 20.26 -0.57 -1.58
C LEU A 165 21.45 -1.30 -0.96
N CYS A 166 21.85 -2.48 -1.45
CA CYS A 166 23.09 -3.11 -0.98
C CYS A 166 24.31 -2.95 -1.89
N GLU A 167 24.24 -3.16 -3.21
CA GLU A 167 25.43 -2.93 -4.08
C GLU A 167 25.72 -1.44 -4.29
N SER A 168 24.86 -0.59 -3.74
CA SER A 168 24.60 0.78 -4.12
C SER A 168 24.72 1.68 -2.90
N LEU A 169 25.89 1.60 -2.26
CA LEU A 169 26.53 2.67 -1.49
C LEU A 169 25.87 3.00 -0.16
N ASP A 170 26.65 2.86 0.90
CA ASP A 170 26.28 3.13 2.30
C ASP A 170 25.49 4.44 2.47
N ASP A 171 25.83 5.50 1.72
CA ASP A 171 25.17 6.82 1.75
C ASP A 171 23.67 6.78 1.36
N LEU A 172 23.29 5.89 0.45
CA LEU A 172 21.90 5.77 -0.02
C LEU A 172 21.04 5.08 1.04
N GLN A 173 21.55 3.99 1.61
CA GLN A 173 20.89 3.31 2.71
C GLN A 173 20.70 4.26 3.90
N MET A 174 21.68 5.13 4.14
CA MET A 174 21.58 6.17 5.17
C MET A 174 20.54 7.24 4.89
N SER A 175 20.45 7.69 3.65
CA SER A 175 19.39 8.60 3.23
C SER A 175 18.01 7.96 3.42
N CYS A 176 17.86 6.67 3.13
CA CYS A 176 16.63 5.91 3.37
C CYS A 176 16.27 5.82 4.86
N TYR A 177 17.23 5.51 5.74
CA TYR A 177 17.00 5.52 7.20
C TYR A 177 16.56 6.90 7.71
N ARG A 178 17.21 7.97 7.24
CA ARG A 178 16.86 9.35 7.57
C ARG A 178 15.44 9.71 7.14
N ILE A 179 15.08 9.40 5.89
CA ILE A 179 13.72 9.61 5.36
C ILE A 179 12.69 8.84 6.19
N MET A 180 12.96 7.57 6.49
CA MET A 180 12.08 6.70 7.26
C MET A 180 11.80 7.26 8.66
N CYS A 181 12.87 7.61 9.39
CA CYS A 181 12.76 8.18 10.73
C CYS A 181 12.05 9.52 10.70
N ALA A 182 12.38 10.40 9.74
CA ALA A 182 11.75 11.70 9.61
C ALA A 182 10.24 11.58 9.34
N ILE A 183 9.82 10.67 8.44
CA ILE A 183 8.40 10.44 8.15
C ILE A 183 7.67 9.88 9.38
N TYR A 184 8.22 8.86 10.04
CA TYR A 184 7.58 8.27 11.23
C TYR A 184 7.46 9.29 12.37
N SER A 185 8.54 10.03 12.64
CA SER A 185 8.60 11.11 13.64
C SER A 185 7.66 12.26 13.33
N LEU A 186 7.33 12.49 12.05
CA LEU A 186 6.30 13.46 11.66
C LEU A 186 4.91 12.94 11.96
N GLY A 187 4.64 11.66 11.68
CA GLY A 187 3.35 11.02 11.89
C GLY A 187 2.89 11.04 13.35
N THR A 188 3.81 11.05 14.31
CA THR A 188 3.50 11.14 15.74
C THR A 188 3.23 12.57 16.24
N VAL A 189 3.49 13.59 15.42
CA VAL A 189 3.30 15.00 15.80
C VAL A 189 1.86 15.44 15.57
N LYS A 190 1.19 15.87 16.64
CA LYS A 190 -0.16 16.45 16.57
C LYS A 190 -0.12 17.86 15.96
N ASN A 191 -0.28 17.95 14.64
CA ASN A 191 -0.39 19.20 13.90
C ASN A 191 -1.43 19.07 12.77
N PRO A 192 -2.42 19.99 12.67
CA PRO A 192 -3.47 19.91 11.64
C PRO A 192 -2.96 19.86 10.19
N HIS A 193 -1.78 20.45 9.91
CA HIS A 193 -1.16 20.37 8.59
C HIS A 193 -0.59 18.97 8.31
N VAL A 194 -0.07 18.31 9.34
CA VAL A 194 0.44 16.94 9.24
C VAL A 194 -0.71 15.96 9.08
N GLU A 195 -1.79 16.13 9.82
CA GLU A 195 -2.94 15.23 9.78
C GLU A 195 -3.53 15.08 8.36
N ARG A 196 -3.52 16.16 7.58
CA ARG A 196 -3.96 16.12 6.18
C ARG A 196 -3.03 15.36 5.24
N GLN A 197 -1.75 15.23 5.60
CA GLN A 197 -0.70 14.60 4.80
C GLN A 197 -0.30 13.21 5.30
N MET A 198 -0.80 12.76 6.46
CA MET A 198 -0.51 11.44 7.02
C MET A 198 -0.74 10.30 6.02
N PRO A 199 -1.83 10.25 5.22
CA PRO A 199 -2.02 9.16 4.28
C PRO A 199 -0.89 9.06 3.23
N ALA A 200 -0.44 10.21 2.69
CA ALA A 200 0.64 10.24 1.69
C ALA A 200 2.00 9.92 2.30
N LEU A 201 2.24 10.38 3.53
CA LEU A 201 3.45 10.06 4.31
C LEU A 201 3.51 8.55 4.61
N GLY A 202 2.42 7.98 5.08
CA GLY A 202 2.31 6.56 5.38
C GLY A 202 2.42 5.66 4.17
N GLU A 203 1.84 6.06 3.03
CA GLU A 203 2.00 5.36 1.77
C GLU A 203 3.47 5.36 1.32
N CYS A 204 4.18 6.49 1.40
CA CYS A 204 5.60 6.57 1.09
C CYS A 204 6.44 5.66 2.01
N LEU A 205 6.16 5.73 3.33
CA LEU A 205 6.84 4.90 4.33
C LEU A 205 6.60 3.40 4.11
N ALA A 206 5.38 3.02 3.72
CA ALA A 206 5.02 1.64 3.42
C ALA A 206 5.81 1.07 2.26
N HIS A 207 5.90 1.80 1.15
CA HIS A 207 6.69 1.36 0.00
C HIS A 207 8.20 1.36 0.31
N LEU A 208 8.68 2.32 1.12
CA LEU A 208 10.06 2.32 1.60
C LEU A 208 10.36 1.08 2.47
N ALA A 209 9.45 0.70 3.37
CA ALA A 209 9.59 -0.51 4.19
C ALA A 209 9.66 -1.79 3.33
N ALA A 210 8.87 -1.87 2.25
CA ALA A 210 8.95 -2.96 1.27
C ALA A 210 10.21 -2.91 0.37
N ALA A 211 10.85 -1.76 0.24
CA ALA A 211 12.09 -1.62 -0.55
C ALA A 211 13.35 -1.91 0.28
N MET A 212 13.30 -1.71 1.61
CA MET A 212 14.47 -1.73 2.49
C MET A 212 15.16 -3.12 2.54
N PRO A 213 16.49 -3.21 2.36
CA PRO A 213 17.22 -4.48 2.40
C PRO A 213 17.59 -4.94 3.82
N VAL A 214 17.23 -4.15 4.85
CA VAL A 214 17.55 -4.43 6.26
C VAL A 214 16.31 -4.46 7.14
N ALA A 215 16.25 -5.48 8.02
CA ALA A 215 15.18 -5.73 8.97
C ALA A 215 15.29 -4.76 10.16
N TYR A 216 14.99 -3.49 9.91
CA TYR A 216 15.21 -2.41 10.88
C TYR A 216 14.29 -2.47 12.11
N LEU A 217 13.18 -3.24 12.06
CA LEU A 217 12.28 -3.43 13.21
C LEU A 217 12.74 -4.56 14.14
N GLU A 218 13.77 -5.32 13.75
CA GLU A 218 14.36 -6.43 14.50
C GLU A 218 15.87 -6.19 14.67
N PRO A 219 16.27 -5.13 15.40
CA PRO A 219 17.68 -4.70 15.46
C PRO A 219 18.61 -5.78 16.03
N HIS A 220 18.09 -6.68 16.86
CA HIS A 220 18.83 -7.79 17.46
C HIS A 220 19.28 -8.86 16.44
N LEU A 221 18.62 -8.98 15.29
CA LEU A 221 18.97 -9.93 14.22
C LEU A 221 19.78 -9.27 13.09
N ASN A 222 20.09 -7.98 13.21
CA ASN A 222 20.81 -7.25 12.17
C ASN A 222 22.25 -7.77 11.97
N GLU A 223 22.85 -8.41 12.98
CA GLU A 223 24.17 -9.06 12.85
C GLU A 223 24.19 -10.15 11.78
N TYR A 224 23.06 -10.84 11.58
CA TYR A 224 22.91 -11.88 10.56
C TYR A 224 22.58 -11.32 9.18
N ASN A 225 22.35 -10.00 9.06
CA ASN A 225 22.04 -9.36 7.80
C ASN A 225 23.32 -9.02 7.02
N SER A 226 23.60 -9.78 5.97
CA SER A 226 24.76 -9.57 5.09
C SER A 226 24.71 -8.27 4.28
N PHE A 227 23.53 -7.66 4.17
CA PHE A 227 23.30 -6.42 3.42
C PHE A 227 23.30 -5.17 4.32
N SER A 228 23.56 -5.31 5.63
CA SER A 228 23.60 -4.19 6.58
C SER A 228 24.96 -3.48 6.56
N VAL A 229 24.95 -2.14 6.54
CA VAL A 229 26.18 -1.32 6.67
C VAL A 229 26.96 -1.68 7.95
N TYR A 230 26.26 -2.11 9.00
CA TYR A 230 26.87 -2.47 10.28
C TYR A 230 27.68 -3.77 10.22
N THR A 231 27.32 -4.68 9.31
CA THR A 231 28.00 -5.97 9.11
C THR A 231 29.08 -5.86 8.03
N THR A 232 28.86 -5.04 7.01
CA THR A 232 29.79 -4.89 5.88
C THR A 232 30.94 -3.91 6.14
N LYS A 233 30.80 -2.97 7.10
CA LYS A 233 31.78 -1.90 7.35
C LYS A 233 32.46 -1.99 8.70
N THR A 234 33.74 -1.63 8.70
CA THR A 234 34.51 -1.50 9.93
C THR A 234 34.02 -0.31 10.77
N PRO A 235 34.19 -0.33 12.11
CA PRO A 235 33.84 0.81 12.98
C PRO A 235 34.46 2.15 12.54
N ARG A 236 35.63 2.13 11.89
CA ARG A 236 36.29 3.34 11.37
C ARG A 236 35.57 3.93 10.16
N GLU A 237 35.12 3.09 9.22
CA GLU A 237 34.35 3.54 8.06
C GLU A 237 32.98 4.04 8.49
N ARG A 238 32.38 3.40 9.50
CA ARG A 238 31.14 3.86 10.12
C ARG A 238 31.26 5.26 10.73
N ALA A 239 32.35 5.51 11.45
CA ALA A 239 32.62 6.84 12.01
C ALA A 239 32.82 7.92 10.92
N ILE A 240 33.42 7.58 9.77
CA ILE A 240 33.59 8.52 8.64
C ILE A 240 32.24 8.87 8.01
N LEU A 241 31.30 7.92 7.97
CA LEU A 241 29.94 8.10 7.46
C LEU A 241 29.00 8.76 8.50
N GLY A 242 29.50 9.09 9.70
CA GLY A 242 28.69 9.66 10.78
C GLY A 242 27.71 8.67 11.41
N LEU A 243 27.97 7.37 11.29
CA LEU A 243 27.07 6.33 11.80
C LEU A 243 27.21 6.13 13.30
N PRO A 244 26.08 5.96 14.01
CA PRO A 244 26.11 5.44 15.36
C PRO A 244 26.70 4.02 15.41
N ASN A 245 27.01 3.55 16.62
CA ASN A 245 27.59 2.21 16.79
C ASN A 245 26.53 1.12 16.57
N GLU A 246 25.26 1.45 16.82
CA GLU A 246 24.11 0.54 16.74
C GLU A 246 22.99 1.11 15.85
N VAL A 247 22.28 0.22 15.14
CA VAL A 247 21.12 0.60 14.29
C VAL A 247 20.02 1.28 15.11
N GLN A 248 19.86 0.86 16.37
CA GLN A 248 18.83 1.36 17.27
C GLN A 248 19.02 2.85 17.61
N GLU A 249 20.27 3.33 17.63
CA GLU A 249 20.59 4.75 17.82
C GLU A 249 20.21 5.60 16.60
N LEU A 250 20.11 5.00 15.40
CA LEU A 250 19.68 5.68 14.19
C LEU A 250 18.16 5.79 14.09
N CYS A 251 17.43 4.78 14.58
CA CYS A 251 15.97 4.68 14.53
C CYS A 251 15.32 4.82 15.91
N GLN A 252 15.76 5.79 16.73
CA GLN A 252 15.23 5.98 18.10
C GLN A 252 13.72 6.23 18.16
N ASP A 253 13.17 6.86 17.11
CA ASP A 253 11.76 7.21 17.04
C ASP A 253 10.86 6.02 16.65
N ILE A 254 11.40 4.94 16.09
CA ILE A 254 10.64 3.79 15.59
C ILE A 254 10.74 2.62 16.59
N PRO A 255 9.63 2.23 17.25
CA PRO A 255 9.60 1.08 18.14
C PRO A 255 9.89 -0.25 17.44
N GLU A 256 10.25 -1.26 18.23
CA GLU A 256 10.43 -2.65 17.77
C GLU A 256 9.12 -3.27 17.26
N LEU A 257 9.24 -4.30 16.43
CA LEU A 257 8.11 -4.96 15.76
C LEU A 257 6.98 -5.37 16.72
N ASP A 258 7.33 -6.00 17.85
CA ASP A 258 6.36 -6.49 18.83
C ASP A 258 5.56 -5.37 19.49
N VAL A 259 6.21 -4.22 19.75
CA VAL A 259 5.55 -3.04 20.32
C VAL A 259 4.55 -2.46 19.33
N LEU A 260 4.91 -2.38 18.05
CA LEU A 260 4.03 -1.87 16.99
C LEU A 260 2.83 -2.80 16.75
N LEU A 261 3.06 -4.12 16.72
CA LEU A 261 1.97 -5.10 16.60
C LEU A 261 1.02 -5.04 17.79
N LYS A 262 1.56 -4.85 19.00
CA LYS A 262 0.76 -4.67 20.21
C LYS A 262 -0.05 -3.38 20.18
N GLU A 263 0.51 -2.26 19.74
CA GLU A 263 -0.22 -0.98 19.62
C GLU A 263 -1.43 -1.09 18.69
N ILE A 264 -1.27 -1.78 17.54
CA ILE A 264 -2.38 -2.06 16.62
C ILE A 264 -3.39 -3.03 17.25
N GLY A 265 -2.92 -4.04 17.98
CA GLY A 265 -3.78 -4.97 18.70
C GLY A 265 -4.64 -4.28 19.76
N ASP A 266 -4.04 -3.42 20.59
CA ASP A 266 -4.72 -2.65 21.62
C ASP A 266 -5.74 -1.67 21.00
N LEU A 267 -5.42 -1.07 19.84
CA LEU A 267 -6.37 -0.27 19.07
C LEU A 267 -7.58 -1.10 18.59
N ALA A 268 -7.32 -2.31 18.09
CA ALA A 268 -8.35 -3.20 17.59
C ALA A 268 -9.30 -3.71 18.70
N GLU A 269 -8.76 -4.00 19.90
CA GLU A 269 -9.53 -4.46 21.06
C GLU A 269 -10.28 -3.32 21.75
N SER A 270 -9.68 -2.12 21.84
CA SER A 270 -10.30 -0.96 22.49
C SER A 270 -11.49 -0.40 21.70
N GLY A 271 -11.54 -0.63 20.38
CA GLY A 271 -12.57 -0.03 19.52
C GLY A 271 -12.45 1.49 19.42
N ALA A 272 -11.26 2.02 19.69
CA ALA A 272 -10.95 3.44 19.63
C ALA A 272 -11.32 4.06 18.27
N ARG A 273 -11.76 5.32 18.31
CA ARG A 273 -12.10 6.05 17.08
C ARG A 273 -10.84 6.50 16.35
N TYR A 274 -10.94 6.64 15.02
CA TYR A 274 -9.84 7.16 14.19
C TYR A 274 -9.23 8.46 14.73
N THR A 275 -10.06 9.36 15.28
CA THR A 275 -9.61 10.64 15.85
C THR A 275 -8.66 10.51 17.03
N GLU A 276 -8.65 9.36 17.70
CA GLU A 276 -7.86 9.13 18.91
C GLU A 276 -6.42 8.74 18.57
N MET A 277 -6.22 7.94 17.51
CA MET A 277 -4.91 7.43 17.09
C MET A 277 -4.77 7.34 15.55
N PRO A 278 -4.80 8.48 14.83
CA PRO A 278 -4.74 8.45 13.37
C PRO A 278 -3.34 8.06 12.84
N HIS A 279 -2.28 8.24 13.64
CA HIS A 279 -0.91 7.84 13.29
C HIS A 279 -0.78 6.32 13.15
N VAL A 280 -1.45 5.54 14.01
CA VAL A 280 -1.41 4.07 13.93
C VAL A 280 -2.04 3.58 12.64
N ILE A 281 -3.18 4.16 12.25
CA ILE A 281 -3.96 3.73 11.08
C ILE A 281 -3.31 4.18 9.78
N GLU A 282 -2.80 5.42 9.72
CA GLU A 282 -2.27 5.98 8.47
C GLU A 282 -0.77 5.76 8.29
N ILE A 283 0.02 5.52 9.35
CA ILE A 283 1.49 5.38 9.26
C ILE A 283 1.95 3.98 9.64
N THR A 284 1.63 3.52 10.86
CA THR A 284 2.15 2.25 11.39
C THR A 284 1.59 1.04 10.65
N LEU A 285 0.28 1.01 10.43
CA LEU A 285 -0.41 -0.11 9.79
C LEU A 285 0.03 -0.30 8.32
N PRO A 286 0.07 0.74 7.46
CA PRO A 286 0.55 0.57 6.09
C PRO A 286 2.02 0.14 6.01
N MET A 287 2.86 0.66 6.91
CA MET A 287 4.26 0.26 7.04
C MET A 287 4.37 -1.23 7.34
N LEU A 288 3.67 -1.74 8.36
CA LEU A 288 3.73 -3.16 8.74
C LEU A 288 3.13 -4.09 7.68
N CYS A 289 2.05 -3.68 7.01
CA CYS A 289 1.46 -4.46 5.92
C CYS A 289 2.42 -4.71 4.75
N ASN A 290 3.41 -3.83 4.56
CA ASN A 290 4.42 -3.95 3.50
C ASN A 290 5.75 -4.53 4.02
N TYR A 291 6.10 -4.29 5.28
CA TYR A 291 7.27 -4.87 5.94
C TYR A 291 7.14 -6.39 6.12
N LEU A 292 6.05 -6.85 6.76
CA LEU A 292 5.92 -8.25 7.17
C LEU A 292 6.02 -9.26 6.00
N PRO A 293 5.32 -9.09 4.85
CA PRO A 293 5.41 -10.06 3.75
C PRO A 293 6.83 -10.21 3.20
N ARG A 294 7.59 -9.12 3.14
CA ARG A 294 8.97 -9.12 2.62
C ARG A 294 9.91 -9.92 3.51
N TRP A 295 9.80 -9.75 4.83
CA TRP A 295 10.67 -10.42 5.78
C TRP A 295 10.24 -11.86 6.03
N TRP A 296 8.94 -12.14 6.00
CA TRP A 296 8.43 -13.50 5.95
C TRP A 296 8.99 -14.30 4.76
N GLU A 297 9.13 -13.69 3.57
CA GLU A 297 9.77 -14.32 2.40
C GLU A 297 11.24 -14.71 2.62
N ARG A 298 11.88 -14.17 3.67
CA ARG A 298 13.27 -14.43 4.06
C ARG A 298 13.38 -15.14 5.41
N GLY A 299 12.25 -15.49 6.03
CA GLY A 299 12.17 -16.05 7.36
C GLY A 299 12.40 -17.56 7.40
N VAL A 300 12.44 -18.08 8.63
CA VAL A 300 12.75 -19.49 8.95
C VAL A 300 11.73 -20.46 8.33
N GLU A 301 10.47 -20.06 8.16
CA GLU A 301 9.43 -20.92 7.55
C GLU A 301 9.74 -21.31 6.09
N ILE A 302 10.53 -20.50 5.39
CA ILE A 302 10.91 -20.75 3.99
C ILE A 302 12.31 -21.36 3.91
N PHE A 303 13.21 -20.95 4.82
CA PHE A 303 14.59 -21.44 4.89
C PHE A 303 14.88 -22.11 6.24
N PRO A 304 14.26 -23.27 6.55
CA PRO A 304 14.44 -23.93 7.84
C PRO A 304 15.90 -24.38 8.07
N GLU A 305 16.67 -24.58 7.00
CA GLU A 305 18.08 -24.98 7.06
C GLU A 305 19.02 -23.89 7.60
N LEU A 306 18.57 -22.63 7.63
CA LEU A 306 19.34 -21.47 8.10
C LEU A 306 18.89 -20.97 9.48
N GLU A 307 18.13 -21.79 10.23
CA GLU A 307 17.65 -21.45 11.58
C GLU A 307 18.81 -21.02 12.50
N GLY A 308 18.71 -19.83 13.09
CA GLY A 308 19.77 -19.19 13.89
C GLY A 308 20.83 -18.41 13.11
N GLN A 309 20.75 -18.37 11.77
CA GLN A 309 21.57 -17.52 10.89
C GLN A 309 20.73 -16.58 10.01
N ILE A 310 19.42 -16.53 10.23
CA ILE A 310 18.49 -15.69 9.49
C ILE A 310 18.36 -14.32 10.18
N CYS A 311 18.13 -13.29 9.36
CA CYS A 311 18.05 -11.90 9.80
C CYS A 311 16.64 -11.43 10.22
N THR A 312 15.70 -12.35 10.44
CA THR A 312 14.30 -12.07 10.81
C THR A 312 13.62 -13.29 11.44
N ASP A 313 12.81 -13.03 12.47
CA ASP A 313 11.93 -13.99 13.15
C ASP A 313 10.46 -13.82 12.72
N VAL A 314 10.20 -13.10 11.62
CA VAL A 314 8.85 -12.93 11.08
C VAL A 314 8.31 -14.26 10.55
N THR A 315 7.19 -14.70 11.12
CA THR A 315 6.46 -15.91 10.77
C THR A 315 5.06 -15.61 10.24
N SER A 316 4.37 -16.65 9.78
CA SER A 316 2.97 -16.55 9.37
C SER A 316 2.05 -16.09 10.50
N GLU A 317 2.44 -16.24 11.76
CA GLU A 317 1.65 -15.82 12.92
C GLU A 317 1.50 -14.29 12.98
N GLN A 318 2.60 -13.52 12.88
CA GLN A 318 2.53 -12.06 12.91
C GLN A 318 1.69 -11.49 11.74
N LEU A 319 1.76 -12.08 10.54
CA LEU A 319 0.93 -11.67 9.40
C LEU A 319 -0.56 -11.87 9.68
N ASN A 320 -0.93 -13.01 10.27
CA ASN A 320 -2.32 -13.33 10.58
C ASN A 320 -2.84 -12.51 11.76
N GLN A 321 -2.01 -12.25 12.77
CA GLN A 321 -2.32 -11.35 13.87
C GLN A 321 -2.62 -9.94 13.35
N LEU A 322 -1.75 -9.39 12.49
CA LEU A 322 -1.97 -8.06 11.90
C LEU A 322 -3.27 -8.02 11.07
N LEU A 323 -3.51 -9.03 10.23
CA LEU A 323 -4.75 -9.11 9.45
C LEU A 323 -5.99 -9.21 10.35
N GLY A 324 -5.93 -9.98 11.43
CA GLY A 324 -7.00 -10.08 12.42
C GLY A 324 -7.30 -8.75 13.10
N SER A 325 -6.27 -8.01 13.51
CA SER A 325 -6.42 -6.67 14.06
C SER A 325 -7.05 -5.70 13.04
N ILE A 326 -6.62 -5.74 11.77
CA ILE A 326 -7.22 -4.93 10.69
C ILE A 326 -8.69 -5.26 10.49
N MET A 327 -9.04 -6.55 10.45
CA MET A 327 -10.42 -7.00 10.32
C MET A 327 -11.29 -6.53 11.50
N LYS A 328 -10.77 -6.62 12.72
CA LYS A 328 -11.46 -6.09 13.92
C LYS A 328 -11.67 -4.57 13.85
N ILE A 329 -10.65 -3.82 13.44
CA ILE A 329 -10.75 -2.37 13.24
C ILE A 329 -11.85 -2.05 12.22
N VAL A 330 -11.89 -2.78 11.10
CA VAL A 330 -12.94 -2.62 10.08
C VAL A 330 -14.31 -2.91 10.69
N VAL A 331 -14.48 -4.04 11.38
CA VAL A 331 -15.74 -4.45 12.04
C VAL A 331 -16.24 -3.40 13.03
N ASN A 332 -15.35 -2.84 13.84
CA ASN A 332 -15.68 -1.87 14.89
C ASN A 332 -16.16 -0.54 14.31
N ASN A 333 -15.67 -0.16 13.12
CA ASN A 333 -16.01 1.10 12.46
C ASN A 333 -17.11 0.96 11.38
N LEU A 334 -17.64 -0.24 11.15
CA LEU A 334 -18.77 -0.44 10.24
C LEU A 334 -19.94 0.44 10.65
N GLY A 335 -20.33 1.32 9.74
CA GLY A 335 -21.47 2.19 9.91
C GLY A 335 -21.27 3.56 10.50
N ILE A 336 -20.01 3.93 10.77
CA ILE A 336 -19.67 5.27 11.28
C ILE A 336 -19.45 6.21 10.11
N ASP A 337 -20.18 7.31 10.00
CA ASP A 337 -20.15 8.20 8.82
C ASP A 337 -18.77 8.81 8.56
N GLU A 338 -18.05 9.17 9.61
CA GLU A 338 -16.72 9.82 9.54
C GLU A 338 -15.58 8.88 9.10
N ALA A 339 -15.85 7.59 8.87
CA ALA A 339 -14.84 6.58 8.59
C ALA A 339 -14.42 6.43 7.11
N SER A 340 -14.31 7.54 6.37
CA SER A 340 -13.92 7.55 4.94
C SER A 340 -12.53 6.96 4.65
N TRP A 341 -11.68 6.85 5.68
CA TRP A 341 -10.34 6.26 5.64
C TRP A 341 -10.34 4.73 5.48
N MET A 342 -11.43 4.03 5.84
CA MET A 342 -11.50 2.57 5.82
C MET A 342 -11.22 1.94 4.45
N LYS A 343 -11.55 2.65 3.36
CA LYS A 343 -11.23 2.18 1.99
C LYS A 343 -9.72 1.99 1.78
N ARG A 344 -8.87 2.77 2.46
CA ARG A 344 -7.41 2.66 2.34
C ARG A 344 -6.87 1.42 3.03
N LEU A 345 -7.46 1.01 4.16
CA LEU A 345 -7.08 -0.24 4.84
C LEU A 345 -7.14 -1.44 3.89
N ALA A 346 -8.19 -1.49 3.06
CA ALA A 346 -8.40 -2.57 2.11
C ALA A 346 -7.29 -2.67 1.05
N VAL A 347 -6.72 -1.51 0.67
CA VAL A 347 -5.60 -1.41 -0.28
C VAL A 347 -4.30 -1.83 0.39
N PHE A 348 -4.01 -1.27 1.57
CA PHE A 348 -2.75 -1.53 2.27
C PHE A 348 -2.59 -2.98 2.71
N SER A 349 -3.69 -3.65 3.05
CA SER A 349 -3.66 -5.04 3.51
C SER A 349 -3.68 -6.09 2.39
N GLN A 350 -3.78 -5.70 1.11
CA GLN A 350 -3.70 -6.66 0.00
C GLN A 350 -2.48 -7.60 0.07
N PRO A 351 -1.25 -7.14 0.38
CA PRO A 351 -0.08 -8.01 0.43
C PRO A 351 -0.20 -9.15 1.46
N ILE A 352 -0.78 -8.87 2.64
CA ILE A 352 -0.90 -9.83 3.74
C ILE A 352 -2.06 -10.81 3.56
N VAL A 353 -3.16 -10.42 2.88
CA VAL A 353 -4.35 -11.28 2.71
C VAL A 353 -4.05 -12.53 1.89
N SER A 354 -3.10 -12.44 0.95
CA SER A 354 -2.65 -13.59 0.15
C SER A 354 -2.07 -14.74 0.99
N ARG A 355 -1.67 -14.48 2.24
CA ARG A 355 -1.06 -15.45 3.17
C ARG A 355 -1.93 -15.73 4.40
N ALA A 356 -3.21 -15.35 4.35
CA ALA A 356 -4.14 -15.55 5.44
C ALA A 356 -4.44 -17.04 5.67
N LYS A 357 -4.42 -17.47 6.93
CA LYS A 357 -4.73 -18.84 7.35
C LYS A 357 -6.23 -19.15 7.16
N PRO A 358 -6.59 -20.43 6.98
CA PRO A 358 -7.99 -20.88 6.86
C PRO A 358 -8.87 -20.47 8.05
N GLU A 359 -8.28 -20.44 9.25
CA GLU A 359 -8.97 -20.11 10.50
C GLU A 359 -9.54 -18.68 10.52
N MET A 360 -8.99 -17.78 9.68
CA MET A 360 -9.48 -16.42 9.51
C MET A 360 -10.91 -16.36 8.95
N LEU A 361 -11.32 -17.36 8.18
CA LEU A 361 -12.67 -17.44 7.60
C LEU A 361 -13.73 -17.41 8.70
N LYS A 362 -13.60 -18.34 9.65
CA LYS A 362 -14.56 -18.53 10.73
C LYS A 362 -14.47 -17.46 11.81
N SER A 363 -13.26 -17.03 12.14
CA SER A 363 -13.02 -16.09 13.24
C SER A 363 -13.29 -14.63 12.87
N HIS A 364 -13.01 -14.20 11.64
CA HIS A 364 -13.07 -12.79 11.25
C HIS A 364 -14.01 -12.55 10.05
N PHE A 365 -13.84 -13.25 8.93
CA PHE A 365 -14.60 -12.94 7.70
C PHE A 365 -16.10 -13.21 7.83
N ILE A 366 -16.51 -14.36 8.37
CA ILE A 366 -17.92 -14.72 8.55
C ILE A 366 -18.65 -13.73 9.48
N PRO A 367 -18.18 -13.46 10.71
CA PRO A 367 -18.82 -12.49 11.59
C PRO A 367 -18.92 -11.09 10.98
N THR A 368 -17.89 -10.66 10.24
CA THR A 368 -17.87 -9.37 9.56
C THR A 368 -18.95 -9.30 8.48
N MET A 369 -19.04 -10.33 7.64
CA MET A 369 -20.03 -10.40 6.56
C MET A 369 -21.46 -10.50 7.11
N GLU A 370 -21.67 -11.22 8.21
CA GLU A 370 -22.97 -11.33 8.87
C GLU A 370 -23.46 -9.97 9.39
N LYS A 371 -22.57 -9.22 10.06
CA LYS A 371 -22.87 -7.85 10.54
C LYS A 371 -23.23 -6.93 9.38
N LEU A 372 -22.47 -7.00 8.28
CA LEU A 372 -22.71 -6.19 7.08
C LEU A 372 -24.03 -6.56 6.41
N LYS A 373 -24.31 -7.85 6.23
CA LYS A 373 -25.58 -8.35 5.69
C LYS A 373 -26.77 -7.86 6.52
N LYS A 374 -26.69 -7.95 7.85
CA LYS A 374 -27.76 -7.49 8.75
C LYS A 374 -28.00 -5.99 8.61
N ARG A 375 -26.95 -5.19 8.43
CA ARG A 375 -27.06 -3.76 8.16
C ARG A 375 -27.71 -3.51 6.79
N THR A 376 -27.23 -4.14 5.72
CA THR A 376 -27.83 -4.02 4.38
C THR A 376 -29.33 -4.31 4.41
N GLY A 377 -29.73 -5.40 5.08
CA GLY A 377 -31.14 -5.78 5.17
C GLY A 377 -32.00 -4.75 5.92
N LYS A 378 -31.45 -4.06 6.92
CA LYS A 378 -32.15 -2.98 7.63
C LYS A 378 -32.36 -1.76 6.75
N VAL A 379 -31.30 -1.25 6.11
CA VAL A 379 -31.36 -0.05 5.24
C VAL A 379 -32.34 -0.27 4.08
N VAL A 380 -32.34 -1.47 3.48
CA VAL A 380 -33.28 -1.80 2.39
C VAL A 380 -34.72 -1.95 2.90
N ALA A 381 -34.92 -2.48 4.11
CA ALA A 381 -36.26 -2.55 4.70
C ALA A 381 -36.81 -1.15 5.04
N GLU A 382 -35.96 -0.23 5.49
CA GLU A 382 -36.31 1.17 5.75
C GLU A 382 -36.63 1.92 4.45
N GLU A 383 -35.88 1.67 3.37
CA GLU A 383 -36.21 2.16 2.02
C GLU A 383 -37.60 1.68 1.56
N ASP A 384 -37.88 0.37 1.69
CA ASP A 384 -39.18 -0.20 1.32
C ASP A 384 -40.32 0.38 2.18
N HIS A 385 -40.06 0.65 3.46
CA HIS A 385 -41.03 1.28 4.36
C HIS A 385 -41.36 2.71 3.92
N LEU A 386 -40.36 3.56 3.67
CA LEU A 386 -40.60 4.93 3.18
C LEU A 386 -41.34 4.93 1.84
N ARG A 387 -41.04 3.97 0.96
CA ARG A 387 -41.74 3.82 -0.32
C ARG A 387 -43.21 3.43 -0.14
N MET A 388 -43.55 2.63 0.87
CA MET A 388 -44.94 2.27 1.20
C MET A 388 -45.71 3.44 1.85
N GLU A 389 -45.03 4.34 2.56
CA GLU A 389 -45.64 5.52 3.18
C GLU A 389 -46.02 6.63 2.17
N GLY A 390 -45.59 6.51 0.90
CA GLY A 390 -46.01 7.42 -0.17
C GLY A 390 -45.51 8.87 -0.01
N LYS A 391 -44.44 9.08 0.77
CA LYS A 391 -43.81 10.40 0.94
C LYS A 391 -43.12 10.82 -0.36
N ALA A 392 -43.29 12.08 -0.73
CA ALA A 392 -42.86 12.64 -2.00
C ALA A 392 -41.33 12.85 -2.04
N GLU A 393 -40.75 12.74 -3.23
CA GLU A 393 -39.33 13.01 -3.51
C GLU A 393 -38.93 14.39 -2.96
N GLY A 394 -38.11 14.43 -1.90
CA GLY A 394 -37.63 15.68 -1.29
C GLY A 394 -37.76 15.83 0.24
N ASP A 395 -38.25 14.83 0.97
CA ASP A 395 -38.26 14.84 2.45
C ASP A 395 -36.86 14.63 3.03
N GLU A 396 -36.56 15.26 4.18
CA GLU A 396 -35.28 15.09 4.91
C GLU A 396 -34.95 13.61 5.18
N GLU A 397 -35.97 12.77 5.38
CA GLU A 397 -35.86 11.32 5.57
C GLU A 397 -35.30 10.58 4.34
N GLU A 398 -35.62 11.03 3.11
CA GLU A 398 -35.05 10.46 1.88
C GLU A 398 -33.56 10.83 1.76
N GLY A 399 -33.17 12.02 2.24
CA GLY A 399 -31.77 12.42 2.38
C GLY A 399 -31.01 11.49 3.33
N THR A 400 -31.58 11.18 4.49
CA THR A 400 -30.99 10.27 5.49
C THR A 400 -30.78 8.86 4.94
N ILE A 401 -31.75 8.27 4.25
CA ILE A 401 -31.59 6.94 3.65
C ILE A 401 -30.47 6.91 2.61
N ARG A 402 -30.31 7.98 1.82
CA ARG A 402 -29.23 8.07 0.83
C ARG A 402 -27.86 8.13 1.49
N GLU A 403 -27.73 8.87 2.60
CA GLU A 403 -26.49 8.88 3.40
C GLU A 403 -26.19 7.50 3.98
N GLU A 404 -27.19 6.78 4.48
CA GLU A 404 -26.99 5.41 4.96
C GLU A 404 -26.53 4.43 3.86
N PHE A 405 -27.08 4.55 2.64
CA PHE A 405 -26.60 3.78 1.49
C PHE A 405 -25.17 4.16 1.09
N ALA A 406 -24.78 5.43 1.18
CA ALA A 406 -23.42 5.86 0.89
C ALA A 406 -22.42 5.23 1.89
N VAL A 407 -22.77 5.22 3.17
CA VAL A 407 -21.98 4.57 4.23
C VAL A 407 -21.92 3.05 4.02
N LEU A 408 -23.05 2.44 3.64
CA LEU A 408 -23.09 1.02 3.33
C LEU A 408 -22.19 0.66 2.14
N CYS A 409 -22.20 1.47 1.07
CA CYS A 409 -21.32 1.26 -0.08
C CYS A 409 -19.85 1.34 0.35
N ARG A 410 -19.46 2.33 1.15
CA ARG A 410 -18.10 2.42 1.69
C ARG A 410 -17.71 1.17 2.48
N ASP A 411 -18.56 0.71 3.38
CA ASP A 411 -18.31 -0.46 4.22
C ASP A 411 -18.12 -1.74 3.37
N LEU A 412 -18.94 -1.91 2.32
CA LEU A 412 -18.79 -2.99 1.34
C LEU A 412 -17.46 -2.90 0.60
N TYR A 413 -17.10 -1.71 0.12
CA TYR A 413 -15.84 -1.47 -0.59
C TYR A 413 -14.59 -1.53 0.32
N ALA A 414 -14.75 -1.48 1.65
CA ALA A 414 -13.67 -1.78 2.59
C ALA A 414 -13.47 -3.28 2.81
N LEU A 415 -14.56 -4.07 2.83
CA LEU A 415 -14.50 -5.52 3.08
C LEU A 415 -14.25 -6.35 1.81
N TYR A 416 -14.95 -6.04 0.71
CA TYR A 416 -14.96 -6.88 -0.50
C TYR A 416 -13.58 -7.07 -1.13
N PRO A 417 -12.69 -6.06 -1.22
CA PRO A 417 -11.34 -6.30 -1.73
C PRO A 417 -10.54 -7.33 -0.92
N LEU A 418 -10.76 -7.40 0.39
CA LEU A 418 -10.14 -8.40 1.26
C LEU A 418 -10.77 -9.77 1.05
N LEU A 419 -12.11 -9.80 0.98
CA LEU A 419 -12.86 -11.02 0.79
C LEU A 419 -12.55 -11.67 -0.56
N ILE A 420 -12.52 -10.90 -1.64
CA ILE A 420 -12.21 -11.37 -3.00
C ILE A 420 -10.82 -12.01 -3.01
N ARG A 421 -9.80 -11.30 -2.50
CA ARG A 421 -8.43 -11.82 -2.44
C ARG A 421 -8.34 -13.12 -1.62
N TYR A 422 -9.04 -13.19 -0.49
CA TYR A 422 -9.07 -14.37 0.37
C TYR A 422 -9.73 -15.57 -0.32
N VAL A 423 -10.89 -15.35 -0.96
CA VAL A 423 -11.64 -16.36 -1.71
C VAL A 423 -10.81 -16.87 -2.89
N ASP A 424 -10.17 -15.98 -3.65
CA ASP A 424 -9.34 -16.35 -4.80
C ASP A 424 -8.17 -17.25 -4.39
N ASN A 425 -7.53 -16.97 -3.24
CA ASN A 425 -6.43 -17.76 -2.72
C ASN A 425 -6.87 -19.18 -2.30
N ASN A 426 -8.08 -19.32 -1.74
CA ASN A 426 -8.61 -20.59 -1.25
C ASN A 426 -9.43 -21.35 -2.29
N ARG A 427 -9.74 -20.74 -3.45
CA ARG A 427 -10.64 -21.27 -4.48
C ARG A 427 -10.30 -22.68 -4.92
N ALA A 428 -9.03 -22.95 -5.25
CA ALA A 428 -8.60 -24.27 -5.73
C ALA A 428 -8.84 -25.36 -4.67
N ARG A 429 -8.64 -25.02 -3.39
CA ARG A 429 -8.89 -25.93 -2.27
C ARG A 429 -10.38 -26.16 -2.04
N TRP A 430 -11.21 -25.11 -2.06
CA TRP A 430 -12.65 -25.27 -1.87
C TRP A 430 -13.35 -26.02 -3.00
N LEU A 431 -12.82 -25.93 -4.23
CA LEU A 431 -13.32 -26.72 -5.36
C LEU A 431 -12.98 -28.21 -5.25
N THR A 432 -11.92 -28.56 -4.52
CA THR A 432 -11.47 -29.96 -4.33
C THR A 432 -11.97 -30.56 -3.03
N CYS A 433 -12.09 -29.75 -1.98
CA CYS A 433 -12.62 -30.11 -0.67
C CYS A 433 -13.65 -29.04 -0.24
N PRO A 434 -14.95 -29.34 -0.36
CA PRO A 434 -16.01 -28.41 0.02
C PRO A 434 -15.90 -28.05 1.51
N ASP A 435 -16.01 -26.76 1.80
CA ASP A 435 -15.94 -26.21 3.15
C ASP A 435 -17.30 -25.58 3.50
N PRO A 436 -18.00 -26.06 4.56
CA PRO A 436 -19.32 -25.56 4.92
C PRO A 436 -19.30 -24.08 5.34
N ASP A 437 -18.20 -23.61 5.95
CA ASP A 437 -18.04 -22.22 6.35
C ASP A 437 -17.93 -21.32 5.09
N ALA A 438 -17.28 -21.81 4.03
CA ALA A 438 -17.20 -21.11 2.76
C ALA A 438 -18.57 -21.02 2.06
N GLU A 439 -19.37 -22.09 2.09
CA GLU A 439 -20.74 -22.09 1.55
C GLU A 439 -21.64 -21.08 2.28
N GLU A 440 -21.54 -20.98 3.60
CA GLU A 440 -22.27 -19.99 4.38
C GLU A 440 -21.87 -18.55 4.00
N LEU A 441 -20.57 -18.30 3.82
CA LEU A 441 -20.09 -17.01 3.34
C LEU A 441 -20.68 -16.66 1.96
N PHE A 442 -20.66 -17.60 1.00
CA PHE A 442 -21.25 -17.37 -0.32
C PHE A 442 -22.75 -17.08 -0.26
N ARG A 443 -23.48 -17.76 0.63
CA ARG A 443 -24.91 -17.52 0.86
C ARG A 443 -25.15 -16.10 1.37
N MET A 444 -24.37 -15.62 2.34
CA MET A 444 -24.50 -14.26 2.87
C MET A 444 -24.18 -13.18 1.82
N VAL A 445 -23.13 -13.37 1.03
CA VAL A 445 -22.78 -12.48 -0.09
C VAL A 445 -23.91 -12.46 -1.13
N GLY A 446 -24.48 -13.63 -1.45
CA GLY A 446 -25.62 -13.75 -2.36
C GLY A 446 -26.86 -13.00 -1.88
N GLU A 447 -27.16 -13.03 -0.58
CA GLU A 447 -28.27 -12.24 0.00
C GLU A 447 -28.05 -10.73 -0.14
N VAL A 448 -26.85 -10.23 0.15
CA VAL A 448 -26.50 -8.82 -0.05
C VAL A 448 -26.62 -8.42 -1.52
N PHE A 449 -26.22 -9.30 -2.44
CA PHE A 449 -26.40 -9.07 -3.86
C PHE A 449 -27.88 -8.99 -4.27
N ILE A 450 -28.75 -9.83 -3.69
CA ILE A 450 -30.19 -9.75 -3.91
C ILE A 450 -30.74 -8.39 -3.45
N PHE A 451 -30.33 -7.91 -2.26
CA PHE A 451 -30.72 -6.58 -1.78
C PHE A 451 -30.27 -5.46 -2.72
N TRP A 452 -29.02 -5.49 -3.17
CA TRP A 452 -28.50 -4.55 -4.17
C TRP A 452 -29.27 -4.59 -5.49
N SER A 453 -29.61 -5.77 -5.99
CA SER A 453 -30.31 -5.91 -7.28
C SER A 453 -31.70 -5.27 -7.27
N LYS A 454 -32.40 -5.33 -6.11
CA LYS A 454 -33.77 -4.85 -5.90
C LYS A 454 -33.83 -3.35 -5.61
N SER A 455 -32.89 -2.81 -4.84
CA SER A 455 -32.87 -1.39 -4.44
C SER A 455 -32.32 -0.51 -5.56
N HIS A 456 -33.08 0.51 -5.97
CA HIS A 456 -32.61 1.50 -6.94
C HIS A 456 -31.61 2.47 -6.31
N ASN A 457 -31.87 2.90 -5.07
CA ASN A 457 -30.98 3.81 -4.35
C ASN A 457 -29.62 3.19 -4.10
N PHE A 458 -29.57 1.91 -3.75
CA PHE A 458 -28.30 1.21 -3.57
C PHE A 458 -27.46 1.18 -4.86
N LYS A 459 -28.05 0.85 -6.00
CA LYS A 459 -27.33 0.89 -7.30
C LYS A 459 -26.83 2.29 -7.64
N ARG A 460 -27.62 3.32 -7.35
CA ARG A 460 -27.25 4.71 -7.61
C ARG A 460 -26.07 5.15 -6.73
N GLU A 461 -26.14 4.90 -5.43
CA GLU A 461 -25.08 5.33 -4.51
C GLU A 461 -23.79 4.50 -4.69
N GLU A 462 -23.89 3.24 -5.13
CA GLU A 462 -22.73 2.46 -5.53
C GLU A 462 -22.02 3.07 -6.75
N GLN A 463 -22.77 3.44 -7.78
CA GLN A 463 -22.22 4.13 -8.95
C GLN A 463 -21.59 5.49 -8.57
N ASN A 464 -22.24 6.26 -7.70
CA ASN A 464 -21.68 7.52 -7.18
C ASN A 464 -20.37 7.26 -6.44
N PHE A 465 -20.32 6.23 -5.60
CA PHE A 465 -19.12 5.86 -4.85
C PHE A 465 -17.95 5.49 -5.78
N VAL A 466 -18.20 4.68 -6.82
CA VAL A 466 -17.18 4.29 -7.80
C VAL A 466 -16.62 5.52 -8.53
N VAL A 467 -17.50 6.42 -8.98
CA VAL A 467 -17.10 7.63 -9.72
C VAL A 467 -16.33 8.61 -8.82
N MET A 468 -16.84 8.89 -7.62
CA MET A 468 -16.21 9.84 -6.69
C MET A 468 -14.83 9.38 -6.20
N ASN A 469 -14.62 8.07 -6.14
CA ASN A 469 -13.37 7.50 -5.65
C ASN A 469 -12.44 7.02 -6.78
N GLU A 470 -12.78 7.30 -8.04
CA GLU A 470 -12.00 6.90 -9.23
C GLU A 470 -11.59 5.42 -9.21
N ILE A 471 -12.48 4.56 -8.71
CA ILE A 471 -12.15 3.15 -8.46
C ILE A 471 -11.98 2.43 -9.81
N ASN A 472 -10.73 2.08 -10.12
CA ASN A 472 -10.45 1.25 -11.27
C ASN A 472 -10.72 -0.22 -10.93
N ASN A 473 -11.92 -0.71 -11.23
CA ASN A 473 -12.32 -2.09 -10.98
C ASN A 473 -11.39 -3.14 -11.64
N MET A 474 -10.57 -2.76 -12.63
CA MET A 474 -9.58 -3.63 -13.27
C MET A 474 -8.26 -3.77 -12.49
N SER A 475 -7.92 -2.83 -11.59
CA SER A 475 -6.67 -2.89 -10.81
C SER A 475 -6.70 -3.98 -9.74
N PHE A 476 -7.88 -4.24 -9.15
CA PHE A 476 -8.09 -5.29 -8.16
C PHE A 476 -7.85 -6.70 -8.71
N LEU A 477 -8.21 -6.92 -9.99
CA LEU A 477 -8.07 -8.22 -10.66
C LEU A 477 -6.65 -8.46 -11.24
N THR A 478 -5.88 -7.40 -11.50
CA THR A 478 -4.58 -7.51 -12.21
C THR A 478 -3.35 -7.50 -11.30
N ALA A 479 -3.50 -7.20 -10.01
CA ALA A 479 -2.38 -7.24 -9.06
C ALA A 479 -1.71 -8.62 -8.94
N ASP A 480 -2.40 -9.69 -9.35
CA ASP A 480 -1.93 -11.08 -9.27
C ASP A 480 -0.99 -11.50 -10.43
N SER A 481 -0.93 -10.72 -11.51
CA SER A 481 -0.16 -11.11 -12.71
C SER A 481 1.35 -10.89 -12.60
N LYS A 482 1.82 -10.12 -11.61
CA LYS A 482 3.26 -9.81 -11.46
C LYS A 482 4.01 -10.74 -10.51
N SER A 483 3.36 -11.31 -9.49
CA SER A 483 4.00 -12.21 -8.52
C SER A 483 4.21 -13.63 -9.06
N LYS A 484 3.39 -14.09 -10.01
CA LYS A 484 3.51 -15.43 -10.61
C LYS A 484 4.64 -15.54 -11.65
N MET A 485 5.10 -14.42 -12.24
CA MET A 485 6.19 -14.45 -13.22
C MET A 485 7.59 -14.53 -12.58
N SER A 486 7.76 -14.05 -11.35
CA SER A 486 9.05 -14.13 -10.64
C SER A 486 9.35 -15.55 -10.16
N THR A 487 8.33 -16.31 -9.73
CA THR A 487 8.51 -17.71 -9.29
C THR A 487 8.96 -18.62 -10.43
N VAL A 488 8.42 -18.45 -11.64
CA VAL A 488 8.81 -19.26 -12.82
C VAL A 488 10.26 -19.01 -13.23
N SER A 489 10.79 -17.81 -12.99
CA SER A 489 12.16 -17.45 -13.36
C SER A 489 13.21 -18.05 -12.40
N GLN A 490 12.87 -18.26 -11.12
CA GLN A 490 13.79 -18.88 -10.14
C GLN A 490 13.97 -20.39 -10.37
N TYR A 491 12.93 -21.12 -10.81
CA TYR A 491 13.06 -22.56 -11.10
C TYR A 491 13.91 -22.87 -12.35
N HIS A 492 14.17 -21.90 -13.23
CA HIS A 492 15.01 -22.10 -14.42
C HIS A 492 16.49 -21.79 -14.22
N LEU A 493 16.88 -21.15 -13.12
CA LEU A 493 18.29 -20.84 -12.82
C LEU A 493 19.00 -21.91 -11.97
N GLY A 494 18.25 -22.87 -11.40
CA GLY A 494 18.81 -23.95 -10.56
C GLY A 494 19.15 -25.27 -11.26
N LEU A 495 18.94 -25.40 -12.58
CA LEU A 495 19.11 -26.66 -13.32
C LEU A 495 20.24 -26.65 -14.38
N LYS A 496 21.16 -25.68 -14.33
CA LYS A 496 22.36 -25.65 -15.18
C LYS A 496 23.63 -25.39 -14.38
N SER A 497 23.94 -26.30 -13.48
CA SER A 497 25.31 -26.50 -12.98
C SER A 497 25.45 -27.91 -12.42
N HIS A 498 25.45 -28.89 -13.31
CA HIS A 498 26.18 -30.15 -13.14
C HIS A 498 26.65 -30.64 -14.50
#